data_AF-A0A2H3C2K1-F1
#
_entry.id   AF-A0A2H3C2K1-F1
#
_cell.length_a   1.000
_cell.length_b   1.000
_cell.length_c   1.000
_cell.angle_alpha   90.00
_cell.angle_beta   90.00
_cell.angle_gamma   90.00
#
_symmetry.space_group_name_H-M   'P 1'
#
loop_
_entity.id
_entity.type
_entity.pdbx_description
1 polymer ?
#
loop_
_entity_poly.entity_id
_entity_poly.type
_entity_poly.pdbx_seq_one_letter_code
_entity_poly.pdbx_strand_id
1 'polypeptide(L)'
;MAESLPQELVDAIIDEVHSLSDLKACSLTCHAFSSPTRAILFRQIKLTESQLDADAVQKFHELCVVSPHIPPLVQTLHINGYRRSGLTFLAVFDIISCVLQYMQNIKVIELYRVTIGNWIAGTVSSHSLREIHLTDVLFHENGFRQMCAVLQ
;
A
#
# COMPACT_ATOMS: atom_id res chain seq x y z
N MET A 1 -11.33 -21.63 -34.11
CA MET A 1 -11.45 -20.32 -33.43
C MET A 1 -11.73 -20.64 -31.98
N ALA A 2 -10.74 -20.51 -31.10
CA ALA A 2 -10.99 -20.73 -29.67
C ALA A 2 -11.77 -19.52 -29.18
N GLU A 3 -13.03 -19.71 -28.80
CA GLU A 3 -13.81 -18.69 -28.11
C GLU A 3 -13.06 -18.36 -26.82
N SER A 4 -12.54 -17.13 -26.74
CA SER A 4 -11.90 -16.64 -25.52
C SER A 4 -12.96 -16.53 -24.44
N LEU A 5 -12.66 -17.05 -23.25
CA LEU A 5 -13.53 -16.96 -22.08
C LEU A 5 -13.94 -15.48 -21.85
N PRO A 6 -15.24 -15.17 -21.69
CA PRO A 6 -15.70 -13.82 -21.35
C PRO A 6 -15.01 -13.28 -20.08
N GLN A 7 -14.70 -11.97 -20.07
CA GLN A 7 -13.98 -11.34 -18.96
C GLN A 7 -14.72 -11.49 -17.62
N GLU A 8 -16.05 -11.43 -17.62
CA GLU A 8 -16.87 -11.62 -16.41
C GLU A 8 -16.63 -12.99 -15.77
N LEU A 9 -16.44 -14.04 -16.57
CA LEU A 9 -16.12 -15.37 -16.07
C LEU A 9 -14.67 -15.47 -15.60
N VAL A 10 -13.74 -14.76 -16.26
CA VAL A 10 -12.36 -14.65 -15.78
C VAL A 10 -12.34 -14.01 -14.40
N ASP A 11 -13.00 -12.86 -14.24
CA ASP A 11 -13.03 -12.11 -13.00
C ASP A 11 -13.68 -12.94 -11.88
N ALA A 12 -14.81 -13.62 -12.16
CA ALA A 12 -15.45 -14.52 -11.22
C ALA A 12 -14.54 -15.69 -10.77
N ILE A 13 -13.74 -16.27 -11.69
CA ILE A 13 -12.77 -17.31 -11.31
C ILE A 13 -11.69 -16.72 -10.40
N ILE A 14 -11.15 -15.55 -10.74
CA ILE A 14 -10.09 -14.92 -9.97
C ILE A 14 -10.58 -14.49 -8.59
N ASP A 15 -11.83 -14.06 -8.45
CA ASP A 15 -12.45 -13.68 -7.18
C ASP A 15 -12.53 -14.86 -6.18
N GLU A 16 -12.66 -16.09 -6.66
CA GLU A 16 -12.62 -17.31 -5.84
C GLU A 16 -11.20 -17.71 -5.41
N VAL A 17 -10.14 -17.06 -5.94
CA VAL A 17 -8.75 -17.34 -5.57
C VAL A 17 -8.33 -16.51 -4.37
N HIS A 18 -8.38 -17.12 -3.18
CA HIS A 18 -8.10 -16.41 -1.93
C HIS A 18 -6.64 -16.47 -1.47
N SER A 19 -5.82 -17.38 -2.00
CA SER A 19 -4.43 -17.54 -1.56
C SER A 19 -3.45 -16.75 -2.44
N LEU A 20 -2.46 -16.12 -1.80
CA LEU A 20 -1.40 -15.39 -2.51
C LEU A 20 -0.56 -16.30 -3.42
N SER A 21 -0.37 -17.57 -3.04
CA SER A 21 0.36 -18.54 -3.86
C SER A 21 -0.41 -18.88 -5.14
N ASP A 22 -1.72 -19.07 -5.03
CA ASP A 22 -2.55 -19.43 -6.18
C ASP A 22 -2.72 -18.23 -7.11
N LEU A 23 -2.89 -17.02 -6.57
CA LEU A 23 -2.89 -15.79 -7.38
C LEU A 23 -1.59 -15.62 -8.18
N LYS A 24 -0.43 -15.93 -7.57
CA LYS A 24 0.86 -15.93 -8.29
C LYS A 24 0.88 -16.98 -9.41
N ALA A 25 0.42 -18.20 -9.13
CA ALA A 25 0.34 -19.25 -10.15
C ALA A 25 -0.59 -18.86 -11.32
N CYS A 26 -1.79 -18.35 -11.01
CA CYS A 26 -2.74 -17.85 -12.00
C CYS A 26 -2.13 -16.73 -12.86
N SER A 27 -1.36 -15.81 -12.25
CA SER A 27 -0.72 -14.70 -12.97
C SER A 27 0.29 -15.12 -14.05
N LEU A 28 0.81 -16.36 -13.93
CA LEU A 28 1.80 -16.95 -14.83
C LEU A 28 1.19 -17.99 -15.79
N THR A 29 -0.09 -18.35 -15.62
CA THR A 29 -0.72 -19.44 -16.38
C THR A 29 -1.13 -19.00 -17.78
N CYS A 30 -1.80 -17.85 -17.91
CA CYS A 30 -2.23 -17.32 -19.21
C CYS A 30 -2.40 -15.80 -19.18
N HIS A 31 -2.41 -15.17 -20.36
CA HIS A 31 -2.56 -13.72 -20.49
C HIS A 31 -3.89 -13.20 -19.91
N ALA A 32 -4.98 -13.96 -20.08
CA ALA A 32 -6.30 -13.58 -19.57
C ALA A 32 -6.30 -13.45 -18.03
N PHE A 33 -5.56 -14.30 -17.32
CA PHE A 33 -5.50 -14.27 -15.85
C PHE A 33 -4.43 -13.31 -15.35
N SER A 34 -3.42 -12.99 -16.16
CA SER A 34 -2.26 -12.20 -15.72
C SER A 34 -2.64 -10.80 -15.21
N SER A 35 -3.45 -10.06 -15.96
CA SER A 35 -3.87 -8.71 -15.57
C SER A 35 -4.73 -8.68 -14.29
N PRO A 36 -5.87 -9.41 -14.21
CA PRO A 36 -6.74 -9.37 -13.03
C PRO A 36 -6.04 -9.88 -11.76
N THR A 37 -5.23 -10.94 -11.86
CA THR A 37 -4.49 -11.45 -10.70
C THR A 37 -3.42 -10.48 -10.21
N ARG A 38 -2.68 -9.81 -11.11
CA ARG A 38 -1.71 -8.77 -10.73
C ARG A 38 -2.38 -7.58 -10.07
N ALA A 39 -3.58 -7.19 -10.52
CA ALA A 39 -4.36 -6.15 -9.88
C ALA A 39 -4.67 -6.47 -8.41
N ILE A 40 -4.92 -7.75 -8.08
CA ILE A 40 -5.11 -8.20 -6.70
C ILE A 40 -3.77 -8.32 -5.95
N LEU A 41 -2.75 -8.92 -6.55
CA LEU A 41 -1.43 -9.12 -5.95
C LEU A 41 -0.76 -7.80 -5.52
N PHE A 42 -0.89 -6.77 -6.34
CA PHE A 42 -0.29 -5.46 -6.11
C PHE A 42 -1.26 -4.47 -5.43
N ARG A 43 -2.48 -4.91 -5.08
CA ARG A 43 -3.48 -4.06 -4.43
C ARG A 43 -3.01 -3.52 -3.09
N GLN A 44 -2.22 -4.30 -2.36
CA GLN A 44 -1.74 -3.96 -1.04
C GLN A 44 -0.22 -3.99 -0.97
N ILE A 45 0.35 -2.91 -0.44
CA ILE A 45 1.76 -2.86 -0.06
C ILE A 45 1.85 -3.08 1.44
N LYS A 46 2.63 -4.08 1.85
CA LYS A 46 2.91 -4.39 3.26
C LYS A 46 4.38 -4.10 3.54
N LEU A 47 4.61 -3.13 4.43
CA LEU A 47 5.93 -2.78 4.93
C LEU A 47 6.03 -3.23 6.39
N THR A 48 6.98 -4.12 6.64
CA THR A 48 7.33 -4.64 7.96
C THR A 48 8.59 -3.96 8.46
N GLU A 49 8.88 -4.06 9.77
CA GLU A 49 10.06 -3.45 10.40
C GLU A 49 11.37 -3.65 9.62
N SER A 50 11.64 -4.86 9.12
CA SER A 50 12.87 -5.15 8.36
C SER A 50 12.99 -4.38 7.03
N GLN A 51 11.89 -3.78 6.58
CA GLN A 51 11.81 -2.98 5.35
C GLN A 51 11.74 -1.47 5.66
N LEU A 52 11.60 -1.07 6.93
CA LEU A 52 11.60 0.32 7.38
C LEU A 52 13.01 0.76 7.77
N ASP A 53 13.97 0.58 6.86
CA ASP A 53 15.36 1.01 7.02
C ASP A 53 15.62 2.38 6.37
N ALA A 54 16.83 2.92 6.54
CA ALA A 54 17.22 4.22 6.00
C ALA A 54 17.12 4.31 4.47
N ASP A 55 17.19 3.17 3.76
CA ASP A 55 17.14 3.11 2.31
C ASP A 55 15.72 2.76 1.79
N ALA A 56 14.73 2.61 2.67
CA ALA A 56 13.39 2.17 2.32
C ALA A 56 12.73 3.08 1.26
N VAL A 57 12.90 4.40 1.42
CA VAL A 57 12.40 5.41 0.48
C VAL A 57 13.05 5.24 -0.90
N GLN A 58 14.37 5.05 -0.93
CA GLN A 58 15.11 4.87 -2.17
C GLN A 58 14.72 3.57 -2.88
N LYS A 59 14.64 2.46 -2.16
CA LYS A 59 14.20 1.15 -2.68
C LYS A 59 12.78 1.23 -3.24
N PHE A 60 11.90 1.95 -2.55
CA PHE A 60 10.52 2.13 -2.98
C PHE A 60 10.43 3.01 -4.25
N HIS A 61 11.19 4.10 -4.28
CA HIS A 61 11.32 4.96 -5.45
C HIS A 61 11.80 4.16 -6.67
N GLU A 62 12.88 3.38 -6.51
CA GLU A 62 13.42 2.52 -7.57
C GLU A 62 12.40 1.50 -8.07
N LEU A 63 11.65 0.85 -7.17
CA LEU A 63 10.57 -0.06 -7.54
C LEU A 63 9.51 0.65 -8.40
N CYS A 64 9.10 1.86 -8.03
CA CYS A 64 8.11 2.62 -8.78
C CYS A 64 8.62 3.04 -10.16
N VAL A 65 9.91 3.36 -10.28
CA VAL A 65 10.54 3.72 -11.56
C VAL A 65 10.70 2.50 -12.47
N VAL A 66 11.17 1.38 -11.92
CA VAL A 66 11.40 0.13 -12.69
C VAL A 66 10.07 -0.52 -13.09
N SER A 67 9.04 -0.39 -12.26
CA SER A 67 7.73 -1.01 -12.46
C SER A 67 6.59 0.01 -12.40
N PRO A 68 6.47 0.90 -13.40
CA PRO A 68 5.49 2.01 -13.39
C PRO A 68 4.02 1.57 -13.49
N HIS A 69 3.78 0.29 -13.75
CA HIS A 69 2.45 -0.32 -13.82
C HIS A 69 1.94 -0.80 -12.44
N ILE A 70 2.79 -0.85 -11.42
CA ILE A 70 2.41 -1.21 -10.05
C ILE A 70 1.67 -0.06 -9.35
N PRO A 71 2.17 1.19 -9.37
CA PRO A 71 1.56 2.25 -8.57
C PRO A 71 0.06 2.48 -8.77
N PRO A 72 -0.49 2.42 -10.01
CA PRO A 72 -1.92 2.58 -10.22
C PRO A 72 -2.79 1.48 -9.59
N LEU A 73 -2.22 0.30 -9.31
CA LEU A 73 -2.96 -0.85 -8.76
C LEU A 73 -3.06 -0.81 -7.22
N VAL A 74 -2.17 -0.05 -6.57
CA VAL A 74 -2.09 0.00 -5.11
C VAL A 74 -3.24 0.80 -4.53
N GLN A 75 -3.97 0.18 -3.61
CA GLN A 75 -5.12 0.76 -2.92
C GLN A 75 -4.95 0.78 -1.40
N THR A 76 -4.14 -0.13 -0.86
CA THR A 76 -3.93 -0.26 0.58
C THR A 76 -2.45 -0.18 0.92
N LEU A 77 -2.10 0.75 1.80
CA LEU A 77 -0.78 0.80 2.43
C LEU A 77 -0.90 0.22 3.84
N HIS A 78 -0.10 -0.80 4.14
CA HIS A 78 0.00 -1.39 5.46
C HIS A 78 1.42 -1.23 5.98
N ILE A 79 1.57 -0.62 7.15
CA ILE A 79 2.85 -0.44 7.82
C ILE A 79 2.76 -1.07 9.21
N ASN A 80 3.65 -2.02 9.48
CA ASN A 80 3.77 -2.70 10.76
C ASN A 80 5.17 -2.47 11.33
N GLY A 81 5.23 -1.64 12.37
CA GLY A 81 6.44 -1.34 13.11
C GLY A 81 6.62 -2.18 14.38
N TYR A 82 7.74 -1.96 15.07
CA TYR A 82 8.00 -2.51 16.39
C TYR A 82 8.39 -1.39 17.37
N ARG A 83 7.76 -1.37 18.55
CA ARG A 83 7.82 -0.29 19.56
C ARG A 83 9.22 0.02 20.15
N ARG A 84 10.32 -0.55 19.67
CA ARG A 84 11.63 -0.52 20.38
C ARG A 84 12.75 0.33 19.79
N SER A 85 12.64 0.92 18.59
CA SER A 85 13.75 1.74 18.05
C SER A 85 13.32 3.17 17.70
N GLY A 86 14.02 4.18 18.22
CA GLY A 86 13.78 5.59 17.90
C GLY A 86 14.03 5.96 16.43
N LEU A 87 14.61 5.05 15.63
CA LEU A 87 14.84 5.21 14.19
C LEU A 87 13.57 5.04 13.34
N THR A 88 12.52 4.39 13.87
CA THR A 88 11.26 4.18 13.13
C THR A 88 10.47 5.47 12.87
N PHE A 89 10.71 6.53 13.63
CA PHE A 89 9.92 7.77 13.55
C PHE A 89 10.09 8.51 12.22
N LEU A 90 11.35 8.82 11.84
CA LEU A 90 11.64 9.57 10.61
C LEU A 90 11.33 8.71 9.38
N ALA A 91 11.70 7.43 9.42
CA ALA A 91 11.48 6.51 8.32
C ALA A 91 9.99 6.36 7.96
N VAL A 92 9.09 6.20 8.94
CA VAL A 92 7.64 6.03 8.65
C VAL A 92 7.07 7.28 7.99
N PHE A 93 7.46 8.47 8.44
CA PHE A 93 7.01 9.72 7.82
C PHE A 93 7.46 9.85 6.36
N ASP A 94 8.75 9.63 6.11
CA ASP A 94 9.32 9.77 4.77
C ASP A 94 8.74 8.71 3.81
N ILE A 95 8.51 7.50 4.31
CA ILE A 95 7.91 6.40 3.55
C ILE A 95 6.46 6.72 3.19
N ILE A 96 5.61 7.11 4.15
CA ILE A 96 4.20 7.42 3.85
C ILE A 96 4.14 8.57 2.84
N SER A 97 4.98 9.60 2.99
CA SER A 97 5.07 10.73 2.07
C SER A 97 5.48 10.29 0.65
N CYS A 98 6.52 9.46 0.55
CA CYS A 98 6.98 8.88 -0.71
C CYS A 98 5.88 8.04 -1.37
N VAL A 99 5.25 7.14 -0.60
CA VAL A 99 4.17 6.29 -1.09
C VAL A 99 3.03 7.12 -1.65
N LEU A 100 2.55 8.13 -0.93
CA LEU A 100 1.46 8.99 -1.39
C LEU A 100 1.84 9.84 -2.61
N GLN A 101 3.12 10.14 -2.82
CA GLN A 101 3.53 10.83 -4.04
C GLN A 101 3.32 9.96 -5.29
N TYR A 102 3.59 8.66 -5.21
CA TYR A 102 3.48 7.73 -6.34
C TYR A 102 2.10 7.08 -6.48
N MET A 103 1.41 6.85 -5.36
CA MET A 103 0.24 5.98 -5.29
C MET A 103 -1.07 6.78 -5.22
N GLN A 104 -1.48 7.32 -6.36
CA GLN A 104 -2.65 8.20 -6.46
C GLN A 104 -4.00 7.51 -6.15
N ASN A 105 -4.03 6.16 -6.21
CA ASN A 105 -5.25 5.37 -6.00
C ASN A 105 -5.38 4.77 -4.59
N ILE A 106 -4.56 5.23 -3.63
CA ILE A 106 -4.67 4.78 -2.24
C ILE A 106 -6.05 5.17 -1.68
N LYS A 107 -6.67 4.17 -1.03
CA LYS A 107 -7.97 4.26 -0.37
C LYS A 107 -7.86 3.94 1.12
N VAL A 108 -6.91 3.10 1.52
CA VAL A 108 -6.79 2.61 2.89
C VAL A 108 -5.35 2.73 3.37
N ILE A 109 -5.17 3.28 4.58
CA ILE A 109 -3.88 3.30 5.27
C ILE A 109 -4.04 2.54 6.59
N GLU A 110 -3.27 1.49 6.77
CA GLU A 110 -3.23 0.65 7.97
C GLU A 110 -1.89 0.84 8.68
N LEU A 111 -1.94 1.41 9.88
CA LEU A 111 -0.76 1.68 10.70
C LEU A 111 -0.83 0.86 11.99
N TYR A 112 0.12 -0.06 12.15
CA TYR A 112 0.20 -0.97 13.28
C TYR A 112 1.52 -0.80 14.02
N ARG A 113 1.47 -0.51 15.33
CA ARG A 113 2.65 -0.39 16.20
C ARG A 113 3.71 0.61 15.69
N VAL A 114 3.26 1.75 15.18
CA VAL A 114 4.13 2.83 14.69
C VAL A 114 4.06 4.06 15.59
N THR A 115 5.10 4.89 15.50
CA THR A 115 5.12 6.21 16.12
C THR A 115 5.05 7.27 15.03
N ILE A 116 4.10 8.21 15.16
CA ILE A 116 3.84 9.28 14.19
C ILE A 116 4.18 10.61 14.85
N GLY A 117 5.07 11.38 14.23
CA GLY A 117 5.45 12.72 14.70
C GLY A 117 4.68 13.83 14.05
N ASN A 118 5.04 14.10 12.81
CA ASN A 118 4.33 15.02 11.96
C ASN A 118 3.45 14.20 11.02
N TRP A 119 2.18 14.56 10.93
CA TRP A 119 1.27 14.00 9.94
C TRP A 119 1.28 14.89 8.71
N ILE A 120 1.39 14.27 7.54
CA ILE A 120 1.35 14.90 6.22
C ILE A 120 -0.07 15.33 5.85
N ALA A 121 -0.61 16.31 6.56
CA ALA A 121 -1.98 16.74 6.35
C ALA A 121 -2.27 17.12 4.89
N GLY A 122 -1.38 17.88 4.25
CA GLY A 122 -1.56 18.34 2.86
C GLY A 122 -1.51 17.23 1.79
N THR A 123 -0.61 16.25 1.93
CA THR A 123 -0.44 15.17 0.94
C THR A 123 -1.54 14.11 1.03
N VAL A 124 -2.11 13.94 2.22
CA VAL A 124 -3.22 13.02 2.47
C VAL A 124 -4.53 13.61 1.90
N SER A 125 -4.73 14.93 1.99
CA SER A 125 -5.91 15.62 1.45
C SER A 125 -6.04 15.56 -0.09
N SER A 126 -4.96 15.32 -0.83
CA SER A 126 -5.02 15.15 -2.29
C SER A 126 -5.49 13.75 -2.71
N HIS A 127 -5.66 12.82 -1.77
CA HIS A 127 -6.06 11.44 -2.03
C HIS A 127 -7.51 11.20 -1.61
N SER A 128 -8.23 10.35 -2.35
CA SER A 128 -9.59 9.91 -2.01
C SER A 128 -9.57 8.77 -0.98
N LEU A 129 -8.96 9.03 0.18
CA LEU A 129 -8.89 8.06 1.28
C LEU A 129 -10.29 7.76 1.80
N ARG A 130 -10.56 6.47 2.03
CA ARG A 130 -11.80 5.96 2.61
C ARG A 130 -11.62 5.61 4.07
N GLU A 131 -10.47 5.03 4.42
CA GLU A 131 -10.26 4.44 5.73
C GLU A 131 -8.82 4.67 6.21
N ILE A 132 -8.68 4.97 7.49
CA ILE A 132 -7.39 5.01 8.19
C ILE A 132 -7.52 4.16 9.44
N HIS A 133 -6.77 3.06 9.50
CA HIS A 133 -6.78 2.09 10.59
C HIS A 133 -5.55 2.33 11.45
N LEU A 134 -5.76 2.58 12.74
CA LEU A 134 -4.70 2.87 13.69
C LEU A 134 -4.76 1.85 14.82
N THR A 135 -3.71 1.07 14.98
CA THR A 135 -3.61 0.10 16.08
C THR A 135 -2.25 0.24 16.77
N ASP A 136 -2.24 0.41 18.08
CA ASP A 136 -1.02 0.61 18.86
C ASP A 136 -0.14 1.78 18.36
N VAL A 137 -0.78 2.86 17.87
CA VAL A 137 -0.09 4.03 17.33
C VAL A 137 0.20 5.05 18.41
N LEU A 138 1.46 5.51 18.50
CA LEU A 138 1.87 6.60 19.37
C LEU A 138 1.99 7.89 18.56
N PHE A 139 1.27 8.93 18.98
CA PHE A 139 1.42 10.26 18.40
C PHE A 139 2.35 11.10 19.26
N HIS A 140 3.37 11.67 18.66
CA HIS A 140 4.22 12.70 19.26
C HIS A 140 3.88 14.08 18.67
N GLU A 141 4.28 15.13 19.40
CA GLU A 141 4.13 16.52 18.96
C GLU A 141 2.68 16.87 18.52
N ASN A 142 2.51 17.38 17.30
CA ASN A 142 1.22 17.80 16.75
C ASN A 142 0.60 16.76 15.82
N GLY A 143 1.19 15.56 15.67
CA GLY A 143 0.77 14.57 14.67
C GLY A 143 -0.70 14.17 14.78
N PHE A 144 -1.21 14.00 16.01
CA PHE A 144 -2.63 13.69 16.21
C PHE A 144 -3.55 14.82 15.73
N ARG A 145 -3.21 16.07 16.07
CA ARG A 145 -3.99 17.25 15.65
C ARG A 145 -4.00 17.43 14.13
N GLN A 146 -2.83 17.26 13.51
CA GLN A 146 -2.67 17.33 12.06
C GLN A 146 -3.46 16.23 11.34
N MET A 147 -3.51 15.02 11.90
CA MET A 147 -4.33 13.94 11.36
C MET A 147 -5.83 14.24 11.45
N CYS A 148 -6.31 14.72 12.61
CA CYS A 148 -7.72 15.10 12.77
C CYS A 148 -8.15 16.19 11.79
N ALA A 149 -7.27 17.12 11.43
CA ALA A 149 -7.57 18.19 10.48
C ALA A 149 -7.83 17.70 9.04
N VAL A 150 -7.41 16.49 8.68
CA VAL A 150 -7.64 15.91 7.35
C VAL A 150 -8.96 15.13 7.27
N LEU A 151 -9.52 14.75 8.42
CA LEU A 151 -10.75 13.96 8.50
C LEU A 151 -12.03 14.82 8.56
N GLN A 152 -11.91 16.14 8.47
CA GLN A 152 -13.00 17.12 8.47
C GLN A 152 -13.33 17.58 7.05
#